data_AF-A0A1G3A8R9-F1
#
_entry.id   AF-A0A1G3A8R9-F1
#
_cell.length_a   1.000
_cell.length_b   1.000
_cell.length_c   1.000
_cell.angle_alpha   90.00
_cell.angle_beta   90.00
_cell.angle_gamma   90.00
#
_symmetry.space_group_name_H-M   'P 1'
#
loop_
_entity.id
_entity.type
_entity.pdbx_description
1 polymer ?
#
loop_
_entity_poly.entity_id
_entity_poly.type
_entity_poly.pdbx_seq_one_letter_code
_entity_poly.pdbx_strand_id
1 'polypeptide(L)'
;MKKYDVPVGICAHRLEPIAFSEKEGLVPDFYMITLHHDRYWSAHPKANRRFVEMYEKNSDDHLEYHDNMFCHDPEETIAFMQDVKVPWIAFKVLAAGAIGPKEGLQYAFTGGADFVCLGMFDFQVEQDAELARNAIAKAQNRKRPWSEDA
;
A
#
# COMPACT_ATOMS: atom_id res chain seq x y z
N MET A 1 -0.85 -23.88 -8.01
CA MET A 1 -0.68 -22.76 -8.95
C MET A 1 0.66 -22.82 -9.67
N LYS A 2 1.80 -23.04 -8.98
CA LYS A 2 3.10 -23.34 -9.65
C LYS A 2 3.04 -24.48 -10.69
N LYS A 3 2.25 -25.53 -10.42
CA LYS A 3 1.96 -26.61 -11.39
C LYS A 3 1.32 -26.13 -12.70
N TYR A 4 0.62 -24.99 -12.67
CA TYR A 4 -0.15 -24.45 -13.78
C TYR A 4 0.51 -23.25 -14.45
N ASP A 5 1.72 -22.86 -14.02
CA ASP A 5 2.45 -21.71 -14.57
C ASP A 5 1.65 -20.40 -14.49
N VAL A 6 0.91 -20.22 -13.39
CA VAL A 6 0.10 -19.01 -13.12
C VAL A 6 0.71 -18.26 -11.92
N PRO A 7 1.03 -16.96 -12.07
CA PRO A 7 1.50 -16.12 -10.95
C PRO A 7 0.50 -16.06 -9.81
N VAL A 8 1.00 -16.06 -8.58
CA VAL A 8 0.21 -16.04 -7.34
C VAL A 8 0.63 -14.88 -6.47
N GLY A 9 -0.34 -14.07 -6.08
CA GLY A 9 -0.16 -13.02 -5.10
C GLY A 9 -0.91 -13.28 -3.80
N ILE A 10 -0.40 -12.76 -2.68
CA ILE A 10 -1.15 -12.63 -1.42
C ILE A 10 -1.47 -11.15 -1.22
N CYS A 11 -2.76 -10.84 -1.06
CA CYS A 11 -3.25 -9.46 -0.95
C CYS A 11 -3.95 -9.23 0.39
N ALA A 12 -3.64 -8.11 1.06
CA ALA A 12 -4.25 -7.74 2.33
C ALA A 12 -4.32 -6.22 2.54
N HIS A 13 -5.31 -5.75 3.29
CA HIS A 13 -5.37 -4.36 3.78
C HIS A 13 -4.61 -4.19 5.10
N ARG A 14 -4.35 -5.30 5.79
CA ARG A 14 -3.68 -5.39 7.08
C ARG A 14 -2.34 -6.12 6.89
N LEU A 15 -1.37 -5.85 7.76
CA LEU A 15 -0.02 -6.42 7.66
C LEU A 15 0.01 -7.89 8.06
N GLU A 16 -0.86 -8.27 9.01
CA GLU A 16 -0.85 -9.55 9.69
C GLU A 16 -0.88 -10.77 8.75
N PRO A 17 -1.69 -10.81 7.66
CA PRO A 17 -1.64 -11.91 6.69
C PRO A 17 -0.31 -12.06 5.96
N ILE A 18 0.37 -10.95 5.65
CA ILE A 18 1.71 -10.98 5.02
C ILE A 18 2.75 -11.43 6.03
N ALA A 19 2.71 -10.87 7.25
CA ALA A 19 3.63 -11.27 8.32
C ALA A 19 3.49 -12.76 8.67
N PHE A 20 2.27 -13.28 8.67
CA PHE A 20 2.00 -14.71 8.80
C PHE A 20 2.61 -15.51 7.65
N SER A 21 2.45 -15.05 6.40
CA SER A 21 2.99 -15.74 5.21
C SER A 21 4.51 -15.85 5.26
N GLU A 22 5.21 -14.76 5.58
CA GLU A 22 6.67 -14.76 5.76
C GLU A 22 7.11 -15.69 6.90
N LYS A 23 6.41 -15.65 8.04
CA LYS A 23 6.72 -16.49 9.20
C LYS A 23 6.59 -17.99 8.90
N GLU A 24 5.55 -18.37 8.16
CA GLU A 24 5.26 -19.78 7.84
C GLU A 24 5.96 -20.26 6.55
N GLY A 25 6.78 -19.40 5.91
CA GLY A 25 7.49 -19.76 4.68
C GLY A 25 6.58 -19.91 3.46
N LEU A 26 5.42 -19.24 3.46
CA LEU A 26 4.54 -19.16 2.31
C LEU A 26 5.09 -18.10 1.35
N VAL A 27 5.76 -18.54 0.28
CA VAL A 27 6.42 -17.64 -0.69
C VAL A 27 5.56 -17.50 -1.95
N PRO A 28 4.73 -16.43 -2.07
CA PRO A 28 4.05 -16.09 -3.31
C PRO A 28 5.02 -15.43 -4.29
N ASP A 29 4.55 -15.20 -5.52
CA ASP A 29 5.31 -14.48 -6.55
C ASP A 29 5.34 -12.97 -6.27
N PHE A 30 4.32 -12.45 -5.58
CA PHE A 30 4.28 -11.06 -5.10
C PHE A 30 3.34 -10.89 -3.90
N TYR A 31 3.57 -9.85 -3.12
CA TYR A 31 2.59 -9.33 -2.16
C TYR A 31 1.85 -8.13 -2.73
N MET A 32 0.63 -7.89 -2.25
CA MET A 32 -0.13 -6.67 -2.53
C MET A 32 -0.72 -6.14 -1.23
N ILE A 33 -0.26 -4.98 -0.77
CA ILE A 33 -0.69 -4.41 0.52
C ILE A 33 -1.00 -2.93 0.38
N THR A 34 -1.99 -2.46 1.14
CA THR A 34 -2.37 -1.06 1.11
C THR A 34 -1.25 -0.21 1.69
N LEU A 35 -0.95 0.93 1.05
CA LEU A 35 0.05 1.85 1.58
C LEU A 35 -0.28 3.31 1.28
N HIS A 36 -0.68 4.05 2.32
CA HIS A 36 -0.85 5.48 2.31
C HIS A 36 -0.71 6.03 3.75
N HIS A 37 -0.29 7.28 3.90
CA HIS A 37 -0.33 7.96 5.20
C HIS A 37 -1.78 8.29 5.59
N ASP A 38 -2.00 8.65 6.84
CA ASP A 38 -3.31 9.02 7.42
C ASP A 38 -3.48 10.53 7.62
N ARG A 39 -2.67 11.35 6.93
CA ARG A 39 -2.72 12.83 7.01
C ARG A 39 -3.67 13.42 5.97
N TYR A 40 -4.95 13.06 6.03
CA TYR A 40 -6.00 13.60 5.16
C TYR A 40 -7.32 13.77 5.93
N TRP A 41 -8.25 14.53 5.36
CA TRP A 41 -9.40 15.12 6.05
C TRP A 41 -10.39 14.12 6.70
N SER A 42 -10.44 12.88 6.21
CA SER A 42 -11.33 11.80 6.71
C SER A 42 -10.59 10.72 7.48
N ALA A 43 -9.28 10.84 7.70
CA ALA A 43 -8.58 9.91 8.55
C ALA A 43 -8.88 10.20 10.03
N HIS A 44 -9.33 9.20 10.77
CA HIS A 44 -9.57 9.34 12.20
C HIS A 44 -8.32 8.98 13.04
N PRO A 45 -8.24 9.44 14.30
CA PRO A 45 -7.06 9.27 15.15
C PRO A 45 -6.71 7.80 15.39
N LYS A 46 -5.40 7.49 15.44
CA LYS A 46 -4.89 6.15 15.79
C LYS A 46 -5.49 5.60 17.10
N ALA A 47 -5.72 6.46 18.09
CA ALA A 47 -6.30 6.09 19.39
C ALA A 47 -7.73 5.52 19.30
N ASN A 48 -8.46 5.81 18.21
CA ASN A 48 -9.83 5.37 18.01
C ASN A 48 -9.94 4.19 17.04
N ARG A 49 -8.82 3.73 16.47
CA ARG A 49 -8.80 2.63 15.50
C ARG A 49 -9.12 1.31 16.17
N ARG A 50 -10.03 0.55 15.56
CA ARG A 50 -10.41 -0.79 16.04
C ARG A 50 -9.92 -1.87 15.07
N PHE A 51 -9.82 -3.09 15.59
CA PHE A 51 -9.52 -4.24 14.75
C PHE A 51 -10.63 -4.42 13.72
N VAL A 52 -10.25 -4.51 12.44
CA VAL A 52 -11.14 -4.76 11.29
C VAL A 52 -12.34 -3.79 11.14
N GLU A 53 -12.20 -2.55 11.61
CA GLU A 53 -13.23 -1.51 11.53
C GLU A 53 -13.73 -1.20 10.10
N MET A 54 -12.93 -1.53 9.08
CA MET A 54 -13.32 -1.41 7.67
C MET A 54 -14.55 -2.25 7.27
N TYR A 55 -14.92 -3.25 8.08
CA TYR A 55 -16.12 -4.07 7.86
C TYR A 55 -17.29 -3.63 8.74
N GLU A 56 -17.11 -2.60 9.57
CA GLU A 56 -18.19 -2.01 10.35
C GLU A 56 -19.00 -1.03 9.50
N LYS A 57 -20.12 -0.56 10.05
CA LYS A 57 -20.95 0.45 9.39
C LYS A 57 -20.20 1.79 9.39
N ASN A 58 -20.25 2.52 8.28
CA ASN A 58 -19.79 3.91 8.22
C ASN A 58 -20.46 4.75 9.32
N SER A 59 -19.65 5.60 9.95
CA SER A 59 -20.10 6.57 10.94
C SER A 59 -20.17 7.97 10.35
N ASP A 60 -21.09 8.77 10.88
CA ASP A 60 -21.14 10.21 10.63
C ASP A 60 -20.20 10.98 11.59
N ASP A 61 -19.63 10.31 12.59
CA ASP A 61 -18.64 10.87 13.51
C ASP A 61 -17.24 10.85 12.88
N HIS A 62 -16.65 12.04 12.69
CA HIS A 62 -15.29 12.22 12.18
C HIS A 62 -14.19 11.54 13.01
N LEU A 63 -14.49 11.17 14.26
CA LEU A 63 -13.58 10.45 15.14
C LEU A 63 -13.59 8.93 14.91
N GLU A 64 -14.42 8.44 13.99
CA GLU A 64 -14.58 7.03 13.63
C GLU A 64 -14.20 6.73 12.18
N TYR A 65 -14.30 5.46 11.79
CA TYR A 65 -13.93 4.99 10.48
C TYR A 65 -14.77 5.60 9.35
N HIS A 66 -14.07 5.95 8.27
CA HIS A 66 -14.63 6.33 6.98
C HIS A 66 -14.04 5.43 5.89
N ASP A 67 -14.84 5.12 4.85
CA ASP A 67 -14.50 4.24 3.73
C ASP A 67 -13.44 4.81 2.76
N ASN A 68 -12.29 5.15 3.33
CA ASN A 68 -11.04 5.45 2.66
C ASN A 68 -9.81 5.29 3.56
N MET A 69 -9.96 4.85 4.81
CA MET A 69 -8.86 4.56 5.75
C MET A 69 -8.45 3.08 5.68
N PHE A 70 -7.84 2.71 4.55
CA PHE A 70 -7.50 1.32 4.27
C PHE A 70 -6.21 0.85 4.97
N CYS A 71 -5.29 1.78 5.27
CA CYS A 71 -4.02 1.50 5.95
C CYS A 71 -4.11 1.75 7.46
N HIS A 72 -4.11 0.67 8.24
CA HIS A 72 -4.19 0.77 9.70
C HIS A 72 -2.91 1.31 10.34
N ASP A 73 -1.73 0.80 9.96
CA ASP A 73 -0.43 1.36 10.34
C ASP A 73 0.56 1.29 9.15
N PRO A 74 0.70 2.38 8.38
CA PRO A 74 1.56 2.38 7.22
C PRO A 74 3.05 2.41 7.60
N GLU A 75 3.40 2.95 8.77
CA GLU A 75 4.79 2.97 9.25
C GLU A 75 5.28 1.56 9.61
N GLU A 76 4.45 0.78 10.32
CA GLU A 76 4.72 -0.62 10.63
C GLU A 76 4.85 -1.46 9.35
N THR A 77 3.96 -1.23 8.38
CA THR A 77 4.02 -1.90 7.07
C THR A 77 5.34 -1.60 6.35
N ILE A 78 5.75 -0.33 6.27
CA ILE A 78 7.04 0.06 5.66
C ILE A 78 8.21 -0.57 6.41
N ALA A 79 8.17 -0.60 7.74
CA ALA A 79 9.23 -1.19 8.55
C ALA A 79 9.36 -2.70 8.31
N PHE A 80 8.24 -3.43 8.32
CA PHE A 80 8.22 -4.87 8.08
C PHE A 80 8.68 -5.22 6.66
N MET A 81 8.19 -4.49 5.65
CA MET A 81 8.49 -4.80 4.25
C MET A 81 9.95 -4.55 3.86
N GLN A 82 10.74 -3.81 4.67
CA GLN A 82 12.17 -3.58 4.41
C GLN A 82 12.97 -4.88 4.25
N ASP A 83 12.64 -5.90 5.04
CA ASP A 83 13.37 -7.17 5.04
C ASP A 83 12.75 -8.23 4.11
N VAL A 84 11.53 -8.00 3.62
CA VAL A 84 10.79 -8.92 2.74
C VAL A 84 11.38 -8.90 1.32
N LYS A 85 11.85 -10.07 0.86
CA LYS A 85 12.46 -10.26 -0.45
C LYS A 85 11.46 -10.43 -1.58
N VAL A 86 10.29 -10.98 -1.29
CA VAL A 86 9.20 -11.08 -2.26
C VAL A 86 8.82 -9.67 -2.73
N PRO A 87 8.71 -9.43 -4.06
CA PRO A 87 8.31 -8.12 -4.57
C PRO A 87 6.91 -7.75 -4.10
N TRP A 88 6.64 -6.46 -3.95
CA TRP A 88 5.32 -6.03 -3.50
C TRP A 88 4.74 -4.83 -4.24
N ILE A 89 3.42 -4.88 -4.33
CA ILE A 89 2.58 -3.91 -5.01
C ILE A 89 1.81 -3.12 -3.94
N ALA A 90 2.08 -1.82 -3.84
CA ALA A 90 1.26 -0.93 -3.02
C ALA A 90 -0.07 -0.64 -3.72
N PHE A 91 -1.20 -0.70 -3.00
CA PHE A 91 -2.51 -0.33 -3.55
C PHE A 91 -3.30 0.57 -2.61
N LYS A 92 -4.41 1.13 -3.12
CA LYS A 92 -5.21 2.19 -2.43
C LYS A 92 -4.38 3.40 -2.01
N VAL A 93 -3.28 3.68 -2.72
CA VAL A 93 -2.29 4.70 -2.35
C VAL A 93 -2.85 6.14 -2.28
N LEU A 94 -4.04 6.36 -2.87
CA LEU A 94 -4.72 7.67 -2.90
C LEU A 94 -5.81 7.83 -1.84
N ALA A 95 -6.05 6.83 -0.96
CA ALA A 95 -7.13 6.86 0.02
C ALA A 95 -8.47 7.32 -0.60
N ALA A 96 -8.89 6.62 -1.67
CA ALA A 96 -10.08 6.96 -2.46
C ALA A 96 -10.13 8.42 -2.98
N GLY A 97 -8.98 9.02 -3.27
CA GLY A 97 -8.86 10.39 -3.77
C GLY A 97 -8.69 11.44 -2.68
N ALA A 98 -8.66 11.06 -1.40
CA ALA A 98 -8.33 11.97 -0.31
C ALA A 98 -6.83 12.39 -0.31
N ILE A 99 -5.98 11.61 -0.97
CA ILE A 99 -4.57 11.91 -1.23
C ILE A 99 -4.38 12.07 -2.74
N GLY A 100 -3.70 13.14 -3.14
CA GLY A 100 -3.41 13.39 -4.56
C GLY A 100 -2.33 12.44 -5.13
N PRO A 101 -2.33 12.16 -6.45
CA PRO A 101 -1.43 11.18 -7.07
C PRO A 101 0.05 11.46 -6.82
N LYS A 102 0.47 12.73 -6.88
CA LYS A 102 1.86 13.14 -6.60
C LYS A 102 2.32 12.72 -5.21
N GLU A 103 1.48 12.91 -4.19
CA GLU A 103 1.79 12.59 -2.80
C GLU A 103 1.74 11.08 -2.56
N GLY A 104 0.66 10.42 -2.99
CA GLY A 104 0.47 8.98 -2.80
C GLY A 104 1.55 8.15 -3.49
N LEU A 105 1.91 8.47 -4.73
CA LEU A 105 2.99 7.79 -5.47
C LEU A 105 4.34 8.00 -4.80
N GLN A 106 4.67 9.25 -4.40
CA GLN A 106 5.92 9.52 -3.71
C GLN A 106 6.01 8.75 -2.40
N TYR A 107 4.94 8.72 -1.62
CA TYR A 107 4.87 7.99 -0.35
C TYR A 107 5.09 6.49 -0.57
N ALA A 108 4.41 5.90 -1.55
CA ALA A 108 4.48 4.46 -1.82
C ALA A 108 5.88 4.01 -2.26
N PHE A 109 6.47 4.68 -3.26
CA PHE A 109 7.79 4.30 -3.77
C PHE A 109 8.91 4.58 -2.77
N THR A 110 8.84 5.69 -2.03
CA THR A 110 9.82 6.00 -0.96
C THR A 110 9.70 5.00 0.20
N GLY A 111 8.48 4.51 0.47
CA GLY A 111 8.20 3.46 1.44
C GLY A 111 8.70 2.07 1.04
N GLY A 112 9.23 1.89 -0.17
CA GLY A 112 9.88 0.66 -0.62
C GLY A 112 9.02 -0.25 -1.50
N ALA A 113 7.82 0.16 -1.90
CA ALA A 113 6.99 -0.59 -2.84
C ALA A 113 7.69 -0.72 -4.20
N ASP A 114 7.71 -1.92 -4.77
CA ASP A 114 8.30 -2.15 -6.11
C ASP A 114 7.37 -1.69 -7.21
N PHE A 115 6.07 -1.88 -7.00
CA PHE A 115 5.01 -1.47 -7.91
C PHE A 115 3.90 -0.73 -7.17
N VAL A 116 3.08 0.00 -7.93
CA VAL A 116 1.85 0.63 -7.43
C VAL A 116 0.68 0.22 -8.32
N CYS A 117 -0.38 -0.30 -7.71
CA CYS A 117 -1.69 -0.45 -8.34
C CYS A 117 -2.50 0.83 -8.09
N LEU A 118 -2.47 1.74 -9.07
CA LEU A 118 -3.10 3.05 -8.99
C LEU A 118 -4.47 3.04 -9.70
N GLY A 119 -5.52 3.49 -9.00
CA GLY A 119 -6.83 3.71 -9.61
C GLY A 119 -6.94 5.16 -10.10
N MET A 120 -7.35 5.33 -11.36
CA MET A 120 -7.45 6.63 -12.04
C MET A 120 -8.51 6.58 -13.15
N PHE A 121 -8.99 7.74 -13.60
CA PHE A 121 -9.76 7.86 -14.83
C PHE A 121 -8.86 7.82 -16.07
N ASP A 122 -9.44 7.52 -17.23
CA ASP A 122 -8.73 7.43 -18.51
C ASP A 122 -7.98 8.73 -18.87
N PHE A 123 -8.59 9.89 -18.64
CA PHE A 123 -7.98 11.19 -18.88
C PHE A 123 -6.85 11.55 -17.90
N GLN A 124 -6.64 10.77 -16.84
CA GLN A 124 -5.57 10.98 -15.86
C GLN A 124 -4.32 10.15 -16.17
N VAL A 125 -4.40 9.17 -17.09
CA VAL A 125 -3.34 8.19 -17.35
C VAL A 125 -2.00 8.83 -17.70
N GLU A 126 -2.00 9.81 -18.61
CA GLU A 126 -0.77 10.51 -19.02
C GLU A 126 -0.13 11.23 -17.82
N GLN A 127 -0.92 12.03 -17.11
CA GLN A 127 -0.46 12.79 -15.95
C GLN A 127 0.04 11.89 -14.82
N ASP A 128 -0.69 10.83 -14.49
CA ASP A 128 -0.33 9.91 -13.42
C ASP A 128 0.90 9.07 -13.77
N ALA A 129 1.09 8.72 -15.05
CA ALA A 129 2.32 8.07 -15.52
C ALA A 129 3.55 8.99 -15.39
N GLU A 130 3.43 10.28 -15.70
CA GLU A 130 4.50 11.25 -15.48
C GLU A 130 4.81 11.43 -13.99
N LEU A 131 3.79 11.51 -13.14
CA LEU A 131 3.96 11.59 -11.68
C LEU A 131 4.65 10.33 -11.13
N ALA A 132 4.30 9.15 -11.64
CA ALA A 132 4.92 7.88 -11.24
C ALA A 132 6.41 7.87 -11.60
N ARG A 133 6.77 8.26 -12.83
CA ARG A 133 8.17 8.39 -13.27
C ARG A 133 8.96 9.32 -12.35
N ASN A 134 8.39 10.48 -12.01
CA ASN A 134 9.00 11.44 -11.13
C ASN A 134 9.19 10.91 -9.70
N ALA A 135 8.21 10.15 -9.18
CA ALA A 135 8.29 9.54 -7.86
C ALA A 135 9.37 8.45 -7.78
N ILE A 136 9.47 7.59 -8.80
CA ILE A 136 10.52 6.55 -8.92
C ILE A 136 11.92 7.20 -8.97
N ALA A 137 12.08 8.26 -9.78
CA ALA A 137 13.34 9.00 -9.87
C ALA A 137 13.75 9.68 -8.55
N LYS A 138 12.79 9.98 -7.65
CA LYS A 138 13.07 10.55 -6.33
C LYS A 138 13.29 9.48 -5.26
N ALA A 139 12.78 8.28 -5.46
CA ALA A 139 12.90 7.15 -4.54
C ALA A 139 14.24 6.39 -4.66
N GLN A 140 15.26 6.96 -5.31
CA GLN A 140 16.55 6.28 -5.53
C GLN A 140 17.30 5.94 -4.23
N ASN A 141 17.10 6.73 -3.17
CA ASN A 141 17.71 6.51 -1.85
C ASN A 141 16.74 5.83 -0.87
N ARG A 142 15.74 5.11 -1.36
CA ARG A 142 14.82 4.33 -0.52
C ARG A 142 15.59 3.25 0.26
N LYS A 143 15.14 2.93 1.48
CA LYS A 143 15.84 1.96 2.36
C LYS A 143 15.81 0.53 1.81
N ARG A 144 14.65 0.11 1.29
CA ARG A 144 14.47 -1.21 0.69
C ARG A 144 14.94 -1.17 -0.77
N PRO A 145 15.93 -1.95 -1.21
CA PRO A 145 16.36 -1.98 -2.62
C PRO A 145 15.22 -2.44 -3.55
N TRP A 146 15.33 -2.14 -4.85
CA TRP A 146 14.37 -2.67 -5.84
C TRP A 146 14.46 -4.19 -5.92
N SER A 147 13.33 -4.86 -6.15
CA SER A 147 13.31 -6.33 -6.20
C SER A 147 14.21 -6.93 -7.28
N GLU A 148 14.53 -6.18 -8.34
CA GLU A 148 15.48 -6.60 -9.38
C GLU A 148 16.95 -6.53 -8.92
N ASP A 149 17.23 -5.77 -7.85
CA ASP A 149 18.56 -5.59 -7.27
C ASP A 149 18.82 -6.53 -6.06
N ALA A 150 17.82 -7.34 -5.67
CA ALA A 150 17.75 -8.06 -4.39
C ALA A 150 18.10 -9.56 -4.47
#